data_AF-A0A932G6S1-F1
#
_entry.id   AF-A0A932G6S1-F1
#
_cell.length_a   1.000
_cell.length_b   1.000
_cell.length_c   1.000
_cell.angle_alpha   90.00
_cell.angle_beta   90.00
_cell.angle_gamma   90.00
#
_symmetry.space_group_name_H-M   'P 1'
#
loop_
_entity.id
_entity.type
_entity.pdbx_description
1 polymer ?
#
loop_
_entity_poly.entity_id
_entity_poly.type
_entity_poly.pdbx_seq_one_letter_code
_entity_poly.pdbx_strand_id
1 'polypeptide(L)'
;MNPNRNTEGFTPLTYLNWIQRGSTEDWKRLYQLCHDPAVARTVAAILPQRDPDLMASARLWKYLIEDLHGDLCIDLRPERGQIGV
;
A
#
# COMPACT_ATOMS: atom_id res chain seq x y z
N MET A 1 17.83 -25.66 0.11
CA MET A 1 17.17 -24.34 -0.03
C MET A 1 15.70 -24.60 -0.35
N ASN A 2 14.79 -24.30 0.58
CA ASN A 2 13.36 -24.48 0.38
C ASN A 2 12.80 -23.33 -0.49
N PRO A 3 12.12 -23.60 -1.61
CA PRO A 3 11.50 -22.57 -2.45
C PRO A 3 10.15 -22.05 -1.92
N ASN A 4 9.60 -22.64 -0.86
CA ASN A 4 8.37 -22.18 -0.19
C ASN A 4 8.64 -21.10 0.86
N ARG A 5 9.18 -19.95 0.45
CA ARG A 5 9.18 -18.76 1.33
C ARG A 5 7.78 -18.15 1.34
N ASN A 6 6.96 -18.66 2.26
CA ASN A 6 5.67 -18.12 2.72
C ASN A 6 5.35 -16.71 2.23
N THR A 7 4.57 -16.61 1.15
CA THR A 7 3.72 -15.45 0.88
C THR A 7 2.44 -15.49 1.74
N GLU A 8 2.25 -16.53 2.56
CA GLU A 8 1.08 -16.78 3.44
C GLU A 8 0.92 -15.79 4.61
N GLY A 9 1.78 -14.78 4.76
CA GLY A 9 1.78 -13.90 5.96
C GLY A 9 1.46 -12.43 5.72
N PHE A 10 1.37 -11.96 4.47
CA PHE A 10 1.22 -10.53 4.20
C PHE A 10 -0.25 -10.19 3.99
N THR A 11 -0.87 -9.70 5.05
CA THR A 11 -2.23 -9.16 4.98
C THR A 11 -2.17 -7.71 4.47
N PRO A 12 -3.27 -7.19 3.88
CA PRO A 12 -3.33 -5.78 3.51
C PRO A 12 -3.04 -4.84 4.70
N LEU A 13 -3.42 -5.23 5.92
CA LEU A 13 -3.08 -4.49 7.14
C LEU A 13 -1.58 -4.46 7.43
N THR A 14 -0.83 -5.51 7.07
CA THR A 14 0.63 -5.54 7.21
C THR A 14 1.27 -4.45 6.35
N TYR A 15 0.83 -4.30 5.11
CA TYR A 15 1.33 -3.25 4.21
C TYR A 15 0.97 -1.85 4.72
N LEU A 16 -0.26 -1.66 5.22
CA LEU A 16 -0.66 -0.37 5.80
C LEU A 16 0.21 0.00 7.00
N ASN A 17 0.46 -0.97 7.91
CA ASN A 17 1.34 -0.77 9.05
C ASN A 17 2.78 -0.44 8.62
N TRP A 18 3.31 -1.08 7.57
CA TRP A 18 4.61 -0.75 7.02
C TRP A 18 4.68 0.67 6.46
N ILE A 19 3.66 1.11 5.73
CA ILE A 19 3.57 2.47 5.19
C ILE A 19 3.51 3.52 6.32
N GLN A 20 2.79 3.20 7.40
CA GLN A 20 2.54 4.13 8.50
C GLN A 20 3.65 4.19 9.55
N ARG A 21 4.22 3.04 9.92
CA ARG A 21 5.11 2.86 11.08
C ARG A 21 6.30 1.95 10.80
N GLY A 22 6.44 1.47 9.57
CA GLY A 22 7.50 0.56 9.18
C GLY A 22 8.88 1.22 9.22
N SER A 23 9.90 0.39 9.38
CA SER A 23 11.28 0.82 9.23
C SER A 23 11.65 1.00 7.76
N THR A 24 12.81 1.60 7.49
CA THR A 24 13.35 1.71 6.13
C THR A 24 13.44 0.36 5.40
N GLU A 25 13.75 -0.73 6.11
CA GLU A 25 13.81 -2.08 5.53
C GLU A 25 12.42 -2.61 5.13
N ASP A 26 11.38 -2.30 5.91
CA ASP A 26 9.99 -2.65 5.56
C ASP A 26 9.56 -1.91 4.29
N TRP A 27 9.95 -0.64 4.16
CA TRP A 27 9.69 0.16 2.96
C TRP A 27 10.38 -0.40 1.72
N LYS A 28 11.66 -0.76 1.82
CA LYS A 28 12.39 -1.41 0.71
C LYS A 28 11.75 -2.74 0.33
N ARG A 29 11.31 -3.52 1.33
CA ARG A 29 10.67 -4.81 1.08
C ARG A 29 9.32 -4.64 0.40
N LEU A 30 8.50 -3.70 0.86
CA LEU A 30 7.22 -3.37 0.23
C LEU A 30 7.43 -2.88 -1.21
N TYR A 31 8.47 -2.08 -1.45
CA TYR A 31 8.80 -1.57 -2.78
C TYR A 31 9.11 -2.73 -3.74
N GLN A 32 9.95 -3.67 -3.31
CA GLN A 32 10.24 -4.87 -4.09
C GLN A 32 8.99 -5.72 -4.38
N LEU A 33 8.09 -5.83 -3.41
CA LEU A 33 6.82 -6.56 -3.60
C LEU A 33 5.87 -5.82 -4.54
N CYS A 34 5.83 -4.49 -4.51
CA CYS A 34 5.00 -3.69 -5.40
C CYS A 34 5.43 -3.73 -6.88
N HIS A 35 6.55 -4.35 -7.25
CA HIS A 35 6.81 -4.68 -8.65
C HIS A 35 5.84 -5.74 -9.18
N ASP A 36 5.25 -6.57 -8.30
CA ASP A 36 4.16 -7.45 -8.65
C ASP A 36 2.83 -6.65 -8.73
N PRO A 37 2.11 -6.69 -9.86
CA PRO A 37 0.90 -5.90 -10.06
C PRO A 37 -0.25 -6.32 -9.13
N ALA A 38 -0.30 -7.58 -8.67
CA ALA A 38 -1.34 -8.03 -7.74
C ALA A 38 -1.10 -7.45 -6.33
N VAL A 39 0.17 -7.40 -5.90
CA VAL A 39 0.54 -6.72 -4.64
C VAL A 39 0.30 -5.23 -4.75
N ALA A 40 0.73 -4.58 -5.85
CA ALA A 40 0.52 -3.15 -6.05
C ALA A 40 -0.96 -2.76 -5.98
N ARG A 41 -1.87 -3.55 -6.58
CA ARG A 41 -3.32 -3.35 -6.46
C ARG A 41 -3.82 -3.49 -5.02
N THR A 42 -3.28 -4.45 -4.28
CA THR A 42 -3.63 -4.65 -2.87
C THR A 42 -3.20 -3.44 -2.03
N VAL A 43 -1.99 -2.93 -2.25
CA VAL A 43 -1.46 -1.73 -1.56
C VAL A 43 -2.24 -0.47 -1.98
N ALA A 44 -2.56 -0.32 -3.26
CA ALA A 44 -3.39 0.76 -3.79
C ALA A 44 -4.78 0.79 -3.12
N ALA A 45 -5.41 -0.36 -2.88
CA ALA A 45 -6.74 -0.45 -2.27
C ALA A 45 -6.78 -0.08 -0.78
N ILE A 46 -5.69 -0.27 -0.05
CA ILE A 46 -5.60 0.07 1.39
C ILE A 46 -5.04 1.47 1.64
N LEU A 47 -4.31 2.03 0.67
CA LEU A 47 -3.69 3.35 0.79
C LEU A 47 -4.67 4.47 1.17
N PRO A 48 -5.97 4.45 0.79
CA PRO A 48 -6.98 5.42 1.23
C PRO A 48 -7.52 5.19 2.65
N GLN A 49 -7.32 3.99 3.23
CA GLN A 49 -7.79 3.61 4.58
C GLN A 49 -6.87 4.11 5.71
N ARG A 50 -5.79 4.79 5.34
CA ARG A 50 -4.80 5.41 6.22
C ARG A 50 -5.34 6.46 7.20
N ASP A 51 -4.61 6.62 8.29
CA ASP A 51 -4.75 7.73 9.21
C ASP A 51 -4.43 9.08 8.50
N PRO A 52 -5.28 10.10 8.62
CA PRO A 52 -5.04 11.42 8.02
C PRO A 52 -3.76 12.09 8.51
N ASP A 53 -3.29 11.81 9.73
CA ASP A 53 -2.01 12.33 10.25
C ASP A 53 -0.79 11.75 9.50
N LEU A 54 -0.96 10.62 8.79
CA LEU A 54 0.10 9.93 8.03
C LEU A 54 -0.07 10.08 6.51
N MET A 55 -0.79 11.12 6.06
CA MET A 55 -1.03 11.40 4.63
C MET A 55 0.24 11.58 3.80
N ALA A 56 1.35 12.04 4.39
CA ALA A 56 2.60 12.24 3.66
C ALA A 56 3.16 10.91 3.10
N SER A 57 3.22 9.87 3.94
CA SER A 57 3.65 8.53 3.52
C SER A 57 2.72 7.94 2.47
N ALA A 58 1.41 8.09 2.66
CA ALA A 58 0.42 7.59 1.70
C ALA A 58 0.52 8.28 0.33
N ARG A 59 0.79 9.60 0.29
CA ARG A 59 1.02 10.33 -0.97
C ARG A 59 2.26 9.83 -1.70
N LEU A 60 3.36 9.61 -0.98
CA LEU A 60 4.59 9.09 -1.58
C LEU A 60 4.35 7.70 -2.20
N TRP A 61 3.67 6.82 -1.46
CA TRP A 61 3.33 5.48 -1.96
C TRP A 61 2.36 5.51 -3.12
N LYS A 62 1.40 6.45 -3.15
CA LYS A 62 0.56 6.70 -4.33
C LYS A 62 1.43 6.95 -5.56
N TYR A 63 2.30 7.98 -5.51
CA TYR A 63 3.09 8.34 -6.68
C TYR A 63 4.02 7.21 -7.13
N LEU A 64 4.58 6.49 -6.17
CA LEU A 64 5.46 5.36 -6.45
C LEU A 64 4.73 4.21 -7.14
N ILE A 65 3.50 3.89 -6.72
CA ILE A 65 2.73 2.82 -7.35
C ILE A 65 2.22 3.24 -8.73
N GLU A 66 1.78 4.49 -8.89
CA GLU A 66 1.36 5.04 -10.20
C GLU A 66 2.55 5.10 -11.20
N ASP A 67 3.77 5.34 -10.70
CA ASP A 67 5.00 5.29 -11.51
C ASP A 67 5.38 3.85 -11.91
N LEU A 68 5.31 2.90 -10.97
CA LEU A 68 5.58 1.49 -11.24
C LEU A 68 4.54 0.84 -12.17
N HIS A 69 3.28 1.25 -12.06
CA HIS A 69 2.15 0.69 -12.80
C HIS A 69 1.29 1.83 -13.36
N GLY A 70 1.57 2.25 -14.59
CA GLY A 70 0.87 3.37 -15.22
C GLY A 70 -0.63 3.17 -15.45
N ASP A 71 -1.16 1.96 -15.29
CA ASP A 71 -2.59 1.65 -15.32
C ASP A 71 -3.28 1.79 -13.96
N LEU A 72 -2.54 1.96 -12.86
CA LEU A 72 -3.10 2.16 -11.53
C LEU A 72 -3.31 3.66 -11.27
N CYS A 73 -4.49 4.01 -10.78
CA CYS A 73 -4.83 5.37 -10.33
C CYS A 73 -5.35 5.27 -8.90
N ILE A 74 -4.69 5.94 -7.96
CA ILE A 74 -5.01 5.84 -6.54
C ILE A 74 -5.69 7.12 -6.09
N ASP A 75 -6.98 7.05 -5.75
CA ASP A 75 -7.66 8.16 -5.08
C ASP A 75 -7.42 8.08 -3.57
N LEU A 76 -6.56 8.97 -3.07
CA LEU A 76 -6.29 9.07 -1.64
C LEU A 76 -7.34 9.85 -0.87
N ARG A 77 -8.38 10.39 -1.52
CA ARG A 77 -9.52 10.94 -0.80
C ARG A 77 -10.20 9.75 -0.15
N PRO A 78 -10.37 9.74 1.18
CA PRO A 78 -11.34 8.83 1.74
C PRO A 78 -12.63 9.20 1.02
N GLU A 79 -13.28 8.23 0.37
CA GLU A 79 -14.70 8.40 0.12
C GLU A 79 -15.29 8.68 1.50
N ARG A 80 -15.57 9.96 1.78
CA ARG A 80 -16.58 10.31 2.76
C ARG A 80 -17.81 9.67 2.17
N GLY A 81 -18.07 8.42 2.55
CA GLY A 81 -19.38 7.83 2.42
C GLY A 81 -20.32 8.92 2.91
N GLN A 82 -21.12 9.45 2.00
CA GLN A 82 -22.29 10.21 2.38
C GLN A 82 -23.14 9.22 3.18
N ILE A 83 -22.92 9.15 4.49
CA ILE A 83 -23.96 8.72 5.41
C ILE A 83 -24.87 9.95 5.49
N GLY A 84 -25.68 10.12 4.45
CA GLY A 84 -26.91 10.88 4.51
C GLY A 84 -27.97 9.93 5.04
N VAL A 85 -28.14 9.91 6.36
CA VAL A 85 -29.38 9.51 7.05
C VAL A 85 -29.56 10.44 8.22
#